data_AF-A0A3T7S1K0-F1
#
_entry.id   AF-A0A3T7S1K0-F1
#
_cell.length_a   1.000
_cell.length_b   1.000
_cell.length_c   1.000
_cell.angle_alpha   90.00
_cell.angle_beta   90.00
_cell.angle_gamma   90.00
#
_symmetry.space_group_name_H-M   'P 1'
#
loop_
_entity.id
_entity.type
_entity.pdbx_description
1 polymer ?
#
loop_
_entity_poly.entity_id
_entity_poly.type
_entity_poly.pdbx_seq_one_letter_code
_entity_poly.pdbx_strand_id
1 'polypeptide(L)' 'MNETELKHVIAMLLEDAKRLQQVEPNAGTEARIWLANKTLNSFSELSGFARGSGISTEHQLS' A
#
# COMPACT_ATOMS: atom_id res chain seq x y z
N MET A 1 10.02 2.66 -14.58
CA MET A 1 9.74 2.18 -13.22
C MET A 1 8.36 1.54 -13.22
N ASN A 2 8.24 0.29 -12.80
CA ASN A 2 6.96 -0.40 -12.68
C ASN A 2 6.27 -0.07 -11.34
N GLU A 3 5.01 -0.49 -11.18
CA GLU A 3 4.22 -0.19 -9.97
C GLU A 3 4.88 -0.73 -8.69
N THR A 4 5.52 -1.89 -8.75
CA THR A 4 6.21 -2.52 -7.61
C THR A 4 7.43 -1.71 -7.19
N GLU A 5 8.26 -1.29 -8.16
CA GLU A 5 9.42 -0.43 -7.91
C GLU A 5 9.00 0.94 -7.35
N LEU A 6 7.90 1.52 -7.88
CA LEU A 6 7.33 2.76 -7.36
C LEU A 6 6.91 2.63 -5.89
N LYS A 7 6.16 1.57 -5.56
CA LYS A 7 5.73 1.28 -4.18
C LYS A 7 6.93 1.08 -3.25
N HIS A 8 7.98 0.42 -3.71
CA HIS A 8 9.20 0.22 -2.94
C HIS A 8 9.92 1.54 -2.65
N VAL A 9 10.08 2.41 -3.64
CA VAL A 9 10.67 3.74 -3.45
C VAL A 9 9.85 4.59 -2.48
N ILE A 10 8.51 4.57 -2.62
CA ILE A 10 7.62 5.27 -1.67
C ILE A 10 7.79 4.72 -0.25
N ALA A 11 7.91 3.40 -0.08
CA ALA A 11 8.12 2.80 1.25
C ALA A 11 9.43 3.26 1.90
N MET A 12 10.53 3.32 1.13
CA MET A 12 11.81 3.86 1.62
C MET A 12 11.68 5.33 2.05
N LEU A 13 11.06 6.16 1.22
CA LEU A 13 10.86 7.58 1.53
C LEU A 13 9.98 7.79 2.77
N LEU A 14 8.99 6.92 2.99
CA LEU A 14 8.16 6.96 4.19
C LEU A 14 8.92 6.56 5.45
N GLU A 15 9.85 5.60 5.35
CA GLU A 15 10.72 5.23 6.46
C GLU A 15 11.62 6.41 6.86
N ASP A 16 12.24 7.07 5.89
CA ASP A 16 13.07 8.26 6.12
C ASP A 16 12.26 9.40 6.74
N ALA A 17 11.06 9.67 6.23
CA ALA A 17 10.16 10.69 6.78
C ALA A 17 9.75 10.37 8.23
N LYS A 18 9.49 9.09 8.55
CA LYS A 18 9.20 8.65 9.93
C LYS A 18 10.40 8.87 10.85
N ARG A 19 11.62 8.55 10.39
CA ARG A 19 12.85 8.79 11.17
C ARG A 19 13.04 10.28 11.44
N LEU A 20 12.86 11.12 10.42
CA LEU A 20 12.96 12.57 10.57
C LEU A 20 11.90 13.13 11.53
N GLN A 21 10.66 12.65 11.45
CA GLN A 21 9.57 13.06 12.33
C GLN A 21 9.86 12.81 13.83
N GLN A 22 10.67 11.81 14.17
CA GLN A 22 11.09 11.55 15.56
C GLN A 22 12.11 12.58 16.08
N VAL A 23 12.90 13.16 15.19
CA VAL A 23 13.93 14.15 15.52
C VAL A 23 13.35 15.56 15.47
N GLU A 24 12.52 15.85 14.47
CA GLU A 24 11.88 17.15 14.24
C GLU A 24 10.38 16.96 13.98
N PRO A 25 9.54 17.04 15.03
CA PRO A 25 8.11 16.85 14.88
C PRO A 25 7.47 17.93 14.00
N ASN A 26 6.84 17.49 12.91
CA ASN A 26 6.09 18.35 12.00
C ASN A 26 4.68 17.77 11.75
N ALA A 27 3.63 18.51 12.15
CA ALA A 27 2.25 18.05 11.99
C ALA A 27 1.84 17.81 10.52
N GLY A 28 2.36 18.63 9.60
CA GLY A 28 2.10 18.47 8.17
C GLY A 28 2.74 17.19 7.60
N THR A 29 3.93 16.84 8.07
CA THR A 29 4.62 15.60 7.70
C THR A 29 3.92 14.38 8.29
N GLU A 30 3.48 14.45 9.55
CA GLU A 30 2.67 13.39 10.18
C GLU A 30 1.39 13.09 9.41
N ALA A 31 0.65 14.13 8.98
CA ALA A 31 -0.57 13.95 8.18
C ALA A 31 -0.29 13.26 6.82
N ARG A 32 0.83 13.60 6.17
CA ARG A 32 1.25 12.96 4.91
C ARG A 32 1.70 11.51 5.12
N ILE A 33 2.41 11.22 6.21
CA ILE A 33 2.78 9.85 6.59
C ILE A 33 1.52 9.02 6.84
N TRP A 34 0.53 9.55 7.57
CA TRP A 34 -0.74 8.86 7.80
C TRP A 34 -1.47 8.54 6.49
N LEU A 35 -1.61 9.55 5.62
CA LEU A 35 -2.27 9.38 4.32
C LEU A 35 -1.59 8.30 3.47
N ALA A 36 -0.26 8.34 3.39
CA ALA A 36 0.49 7.39 2.58
C ALA A 36 0.39 5.94 3.09
N ASN A 37 0.45 5.71 4.41
CA ASN A 37 0.25 4.37 4.98
C ASN A 37 -1.18 3.85 4.68
N LYS A 38 -2.20 4.70 4.84
CA LYS A 38 -3.59 4.33 4.52
C LYS A 38 -3.73 3.92 3.05
N THR A 39 -3.20 4.73 2.14
CA THR A 39 -3.26 4.48 0.71
C THR A 39 -2.53 3.18 0.33
N LEU A 40 -1.31 2.95 0.82
CA LEU A 40 -0.55 1.72 0.53
C LEU A 40 -1.25 0.46 1.05
N ASN A 41 -1.86 0.51 2.24
CA ASN A 41 -2.60 -0.62 2.80
C ASN A 41 -3.88 -0.91 2.00
N SER A 42 -4.62 0.12 1.58
CA SER A 42 -5.80 -0.07 0.72
C SER A 42 -5.44 -0.64 -0.66
N PHE A 43 -4.30 -0.25 -1.24
CA PHE A 43 -3.79 -0.88 -2.47
C PHE A 43 -3.44 -2.36 -2.26
N SER A 44 -2.90 -2.72 -1.08
CA SER A 44 -2.61 -4.11 -0.74
C SER A 44 -3.90 -4.95 -0.67
N GLU A 45 -4.94 -4.43 -0.01
CA GLU A 45 -6.24 -5.12 0.13
C GLU A 45 -6.93 -5.34 -1.22
N LEU A 46 -6.94 -4.34 -2.11
CA LEU A 46 -7.46 -4.48 -3.47
C LEU A 46 -6.67 -5.50 -4.30
N SER A 47 -5.34 -5.53 -4.16
CA SER A 47 -4.49 -6.49 -4.88
C SER A 47 -4.64 -7.94 -4.37
N GLY A 48 -4.98 -8.12 -3.09
CA GLY A 48 -5.30 -9.43 -2.51
C GLY A 48 -6.65 -9.97 -2.98
N PHE A 49 -7.66 -9.11 -3.12
CA PHE A 49 -8.98 -9.49 -3.60
C PHE A 49 -8.96 -9.96 -5.06
N ALA A 50 -8.17 -9.28 -5.92
CA ALA A 50 -8.03 -9.65 -7.33
C ALA A 50 -7.33 -11.00 -7.57
N ARG A 51 -6.63 -11.56 -6.57
CA ARG A 51 -5.99 -12.88 -6.65
C ARG A 51 -6.86 -14.03 -6.13
N GLY A 52 -7.95 -13.72 -5.43
CA GLY A 52 -8.84 -14.72 -4.82
C GLY A 52 -10.07 -15.10 -5.66
N SER A 53 -10.35 -14.39 -6.76
CA SER A 53 -11.53 -14.63 -7.61
C SER A 53 -11.27 -15.68 -8.70
N GLY A 54 -10.73 -16.84 -8.33
CA GLY A 54 -10.79 -18.04 -9.16
C GLY A 54 -12.18 -18.66 -9.04
N ILE A 55 -13.19 -18.01 -9.65
CA ILE A 55 -14.52 -18.61 -9.84
C ILE A 55 -14.38 -19.76 -10.83
N SER A 56 -14.13 -20.96 -10.32
CA SER A 56 -14.28 -22.21 -11.06
C SER A 56 -15.77 -22.38 -11.38
N THR A 57 -16.20 -21.91 -12.54
CA THR A 57 -17.48 -22.32 -13.13
C THR A 57 -17.33 -23.74 -13.67
N GLU A 58 -17.36 -24.73 -12.79
CA GLU A 58 -17.61 -26.11 -13.20
C GLU A 58 -19.11 -26.31 -13.34
N HIS A 59 -19.52 -26.36 -14.60
CA HIS A 59 -20.79 -26.84 -15.11
C HIS A 59 -21.17 -28.19 -14.44
N GLN A 60 -22.14 -28.20 -13.52
CA GLN A 60 -22.88 -29.42 -13.23
C GLN A 60 -24.05 -29.54 -14.22
N LEU A 61 -23.81 -30.25 -15.31
CA LEU A 61 -24.84 -30.92 -16.09
C LEU A 61 -24.67 -32.42 -15.83
N SER A 62 -25.46 -32.98 -14.92
CA SER A 62 -26.27 -34.19 -15.10
C SER A 62 -26.98 -34.57 -13.80
#